data_AF-A0A821YWZ1-F1
#
_entry.id   AF-A0A821YWZ1-F1
#
_cell.length_a   1.000
_cell.length_b   1.000
_cell.length_c   1.000
_cell.angle_alpha   90.00
_cell.angle_beta   90.00
_cell.angle_gamma   90.00
#
_symmetry.space_group_name_H-M   'P 1'
#
loop_
_entity.id
_entity.type
_entity.pdbx_description
1 polymer ?
#
loop_
_entity_poly.entity_id
_entity_poly.type
_entity_poly.pdbx_seq_one_letter_code
_entity_poly.pdbx_strand_id
1 'polypeptide(L)'
;YVFGVPLARKYSYIHENVNKSYYNYSIDEENFSRQLIRYWTNFIKTGDPNKNSLSSIDKSNVQWKPYKNNEHNYLYFSLKSIHIKINYFDEMYKFWNQCFNIELKGGCSKKKIYKHLILFIILLIFILFILMILFLWKYFQKKKSRHTFSRRSPTALLPYPKHVST
;
A
#
# COMPACT_ATOMS: atom_id res chain seq x y z
N TYR A 1 17.87 15.56 -23.53
CA TYR A 1 16.54 16.08 -23.88
C TYR A 1 16.40 15.98 -25.40
N VAL A 2 15.49 15.16 -25.93
CA VAL A 2 15.46 14.81 -27.36
C VAL A 2 14.55 15.72 -28.18
N PHE A 3 13.50 16.29 -27.59
CA PHE A 3 12.66 17.28 -28.26
C PHE A 3 13.44 18.57 -28.48
N GLY A 4 13.76 18.90 -29.73
CA GLY A 4 14.43 20.16 -30.10
C GLY A 4 15.82 20.02 -30.71
N VAL A 5 16.37 18.81 -30.84
CA VAL A 5 17.67 18.57 -31.50
C VAL A 5 17.76 19.22 -32.90
N PRO A 6 16.74 19.10 -33.79
CA PRO A 6 16.79 19.73 -35.11
C PRO A 6 16.77 21.26 -35.06
N LEU A 7 16.20 21.85 -34.00
CA LEU A 7 16.20 23.31 -33.80
C LEU A 7 17.58 23.78 -33.32
N ALA A 8 18.15 23.09 -32.32
CA ALA A 8 19.46 23.42 -31.74
C ALA A 8 20.58 23.50 -32.81
N ARG A 9 20.57 22.58 -33.78
CA ARG A 9 21.53 22.58 -34.89
C ARG A 9 21.31 23.72 -35.88
N LYS A 10 20.05 24.07 -36.21
CA LYS A 10 19.77 25.21 -37.09
C LYS A 10 20.27 26.52 -36.48
N TYR A 11 20.10 26.70 -35.17
CA TYR A 11 20.62 27.87 -34.46
C TYR A 11 22.15 27.88 -34.35
N SER A 12 22.82 26.71 -34.29
CA SER A 12 24.29 26.66 -34.35
C SER A 12 24.85 27.11 -35.70
N TYR A 13 24.19 26.75 -36.82
CA TYR A 13 24.58 27.22 -38.16
C TYR A 13 24.31 28.71 -38.37
N ILE A 14 23.28 29.29 -37.75
CA ILE A 14 22.99 30.73 -37.87
C ILE A 14 23.99 31.59 -37.05
N HIS A 15 24.58 31.02 -35.99
CA HIS A 15 25.57 31.69 -35.13
C HIS A 15 27.03 31.42 -35.53
N GLU A 16 27.30 30.82 -36.70
CA GLU A 16 28.63 30.42 -37.20
C GLU A 16 29.66 31.56 -37.43
N ASN A 17 29.39 32.78 -36.98
CA ASN A 17 30.46 33.77 -36.75
C ASN A 17 31.18 33.58 -35.40
N VAL A 18 30.80 32.59 -34.59
CA VAL A 18 31.49 32.24 -33.34
C VAL A 18 31.64 30.72 -33.25
N ASN A 19 32.89 30.23 -33.35
CA ASN A 19 33.33 28.83 -33.33
C ASN A 19 32.91 28.04 -32.07
N LYS A 20 31.62 27.73 -31.88
CA LYS A 20 31.14 26.77 -30.88
C LYS A 20 29.74 26.29 -31.22
N SER A 21 29.62 25.10 -31.83
CA SER A 21 28.37 24.35 -31.74
C SER A 21 28.21 23.90 -30.28
N TYR A 22 27.31 24.52 -29.53
CA TYR A 22 27.08 24.20 -28.11
C TYR A 22 26.60 22.76 -27.86
N TYR A 23 26.09 22.08 -28.90
CA TYR A 23 25.57 20.72 -28.80
C TYR A 23 26.09 19.85 -29.95
N ASN A 24 26.73 18.73 -29.62
CA ASN A 24 27.25 17.76 -30.58
C ASN A 24 26.35 16.52 -30.62
N TYR A 25 25.19 16.66 -31.26
CA TYR A 25 24.27 15.53 -31.46
C TYR A 25 24.69 14.70 -32.69
N SER A 26 24.62 13.39 -32.53
CA SER A 26 24.79 12.46 -33.65
C SER A 26 23.65 12.59 -34.67
N ILE A 27 23.90 12.14 -35.90
CA ILE A 27 22.89 12.10 -36.95
C ILE A 27 21.70 11.20 -36.57
N ASP A 28 21.95 10.14 -35.82
CA ASP A 28 20.91 9.21 -35.36
C ASP A 28 19.98 9.87 -34.34
N GLU A 29 20.52 10.66 -33.42
CA GLU A 29 19.72 11.44 -32.45
C GLU A 29 18.87 12.51 -33.15
N GLU A 30 19.41 13.12 -34.21
CA GLU A 30 18.67 14.09 -35.01
C GLU A 30 17.50 13.43 -35.75
N ASN A 31 17.76 12.32 -36.44
CA ASN A 31 16.73 11.56 -37.14
C ASN A 31 15.65 11.05 -36.18
N PHE A 32 16.07 10.55 -35.02
CA PHE A 32 15.18 10.12 -33.94
C PHE A 32 14.30 11.28 -33.45
N SER A 33 14.88 12.45 -33.21
CA SER A 33 14.14 13.64 -32.78
C SER A 33 13.13 14.11 -33.85
N ARG A 34 13.51 14.11 -35.13
CA ARG A 34 12.60 14.44 -36.25
C ARG A 34 11.41 13.49 -36.30
N GLN A 35 11.64 12.18 -36.14
CA GLN A 35 10.56 11.18 -36.11
C GLN A 35 9.62 11.39 -34.91
N LEU A 36 10.16 11.66 -33.72
CA LEU A 36 9.36 11.95 -32.52
C LEU A 36 8.49 13.20 -32.74
N ILE A 37 9.08 14.31 -33.16
CA ILE A 37 8.35 15.57 -33.40
C ILE A 37 7.26 15.38 -34.45
N ARG A 38 7.50 14.56 -35.47
CA ARG A 38 6.49 14.22 -36.48
C ARG A 38 5.29 13.51 -35.87
N TYR A 39 5.49 12.42 -35.13
CA TYR A 39 4.39 11.70 -34.47
C TYR A 39 3.57 12.65 -33.57
N TRP A 40 4.26 13.49 -32.80
CA TRP A 40 3.61 14.47 -31.93
C TRP A 40 2.83 15.55 -32.69
N THR A 41 3.41 16.14 -33.74
CA THR A 41 2.73 17.17 -34.53
C THR A 41 1.55 16.62 -35.32
N ASN A 42 1.64 15.39 -35.82
CA ASN A 42 0.54 14.68 -36.46
C ASN A 42 -0.62 14.43 -35.49
N PHE A 43 -0.30 13.95 -34.29
CA PHE A 43 -1.28 13.74 -33.23
C PHE A 43 -1.99 15.06 -32.86
N ILE A 44 -1.24 16.15 -32.65
CA ILE A 44 -1.82 17.45 -32.34
C ILE A 44 -2.76 17.94 -33.45
N LYS A 45 -2.35 17.79 -34.73
CA LYS A 45 -3.14 18.28 -35.86
C LYS A 45 -4.40 17.45 -36.12
N THR A 46 -4.33 16.13 -35.92
CA THR A 46 -5.33 15.22 -36.50
C THR A 46 -5.85 14.15 -35.56
N GLY A 47 -5.32 14.04 -34.35
CA GLY A 47 -5.62 12.96 -33.41
C GLY A 47 -4.98 11.61 -33.75
N ASP A 48 -4.38 11.47 -34.95
CA ASP A 48 -3.68 10.27 -35.39
C ASP A 48 -2.18 10.55 -35.59
N PRO A 49 -1.29 9.94 -34.80
CA PRO A 49 0.15 10.15 -34.91
C PRO A 49 0.73 9.62 -36.24
N ASN A 50 0.05 8.68 -36.91
CA ASN A 50 0.52 8.02 -38.13
C ASN A 50 0.22 8.81 -39.42
N LYS A 51 -0.58 9.86 -39.33
CA LYS A 51 -1.05 10.57 -40.52
C LYS A 51 0.13 11.17 -41.30
N ASN A 52 0.13 11.01 -42.62
CA ASN A 52 1.23 11.41 -43.49
C ASN A 52 2.58 10.70 -43.24
N SER A 53 2.69 9.64 -42.43
CA SER A 53 3.95 8.90 -42.14
C SER A 53 4.63 8.26 -43.37
N LEU A 54 3.91 8.11 -44.48
CA LEU A 54 4.35 7.42 -45.71
C LEU A 54 5.38 8.17 -46.56
N SER A 55 5.95 9.29 -46.11
CA SER A 55 7.07 9.90 -46.83
C SER A 55 8.31 9.00 -46.69
N SER A 56 8.92 8.66 -47.81
CA SER A 56 10.12 7.81 -48.06
C SER A 56 11.36 7.97 -47.16
N ILE A 57 11.30 8.80 -46.11
CA ILE A 57 12.36 9.06 -45.12
C ILE A 57 12.28 8.08 -43.92
N ASP A 58 11.09 7.54 -43.61
CA ASP A 58 10.92 6.69 -42.42
C ASP A 58 11.23 5.23 -42.74
N LYS A 59 12.43 4.77 -42.37
CA LYS A 59 12.82 3.35 -42.48
C LYS A 59 11.95 2.42 -41.63
N SER A 60 11.23 2.94 -40.63
CA SER A 60 10.31 2.17 -39.79
C SER A 60 8.87 2.40 -40.27
N ASN A 61 8.35 1.51 -41.11
CA ASN A 61 6.92 1.44 -41.48
C ASN A 61 6.01 1.05 -40.29
N VAL A 62 6.39 1.41 -39.06
CA VAL A 62 5.74 0.99 -37.82
C VAL A 62 4.62 1.95 -37.49
N GLN A 63 3.39 1.44 -37.51
CA GLN A 63 2.21 2.22 -37.13
C GLN A 63 2.05 2.23 -35.61
N TRP A 64 1.96 3.42 -35.02
CA TRP A 64 1.55 3.64 -33.65
C TRP A 64 0.05 3.34 -33.50
N LYS A 65 -0.26 2.09 -33.13
CA LYS A 65 -1.64 1.67 -32.88
C LYS A 65 -2.19 2.33 -31.60
N PRO A 66 -3.49 2.66 -31.55
CA PRO A 66 -4.13 3.11 -30.32
C PRO A 66 -3.98 2.09 -29.19
N TYR A 67 -3.82 2.59 -27.97
CA TYR A 67 -3.79 1.73 -26.79
C TYR A 67 -5.18 1.08 -26.58
N LYS A 68 -5.19 -0.23 -26.35
CA LYS A 68 -6.39 -0.99 -25.99
C LYS A 68 -6.12 -1.77 -24.71
N ASN A 69 -7.10 -1.81 -23.80
CA ASN A 69 -7.03 -2.53 -22.52
C ASN A 69 -6.80 -4.04 -22.66
N ASN A 70 -6.94 -4.61 -23.86
CA ASN A 70 -6.79 -6.04 -24.08
C ASN A 70 -5.39 -6.37 -24.62
N GLU A 71 -4.80 -5.43 -25.36
CA GLU A 71 -3.55 -5.63 -26.09
C GLU A 71 -2.36 -4.96 -25.38
N HIS A 72 -2.61 -3.90 -24.60
CA HIS A 72 -1.59 -3.10 -23.89
C HIS A 72 -0.40 -2.67 -24.77
N ASN A 73 -0.66 -2.50 -26.07
CA ASN A 73 0.34 -2.12 -27.06
C ASN A 73 0.82 -0.69 -26.81
N TYR A 74 2.13 -0.50 -26.81
CA TYR A 74 2.75 0.82 -26.76
C TYR A 74 3.89 0.89 -27.77
N LEU A 75 4.16 2.10 -28.25
CA LEU A 75 5.27 2.35 -29.15
C LEU A 75 6.55 2.56 -28.32
N TYR A 76 7.54 1.73 -28.56
CA TYR A 76 8.86 1.87 -27.96
C TYR A 76 9.77 2.63 -28.92
N PHE A 77 10.24 3.79 -28.45
CA PHE A 77 11.17 4.64 -29.16
C PHE A 77 12.61 4.35 -28.70
N SER A 78 13.48 3.97 -29.64
CA SER A 78 14.93 3.86 -29.43
C SER A 78 15.66 4.55 -30.57
N LEU A 79 16.88 5.03 -30.30
CA LEU A 79 17.74 5.68 -31.29
C LEU A 79 17.94 4.84 -32.56
N LYS A 80 17.98 3.50 -32.40
CA LYS A 80 18.22 2.57 -33.51
C LYS A 80 16.95 2.04 -34.16
N SER A 81 15.83 2.01 -33.43
CA SER A 81 14.59 1.45 -33.95
C SER A 81 13.36 1.92 -33.18
N ILE A 82 12.26 2.01 -33.91
CA ILE A 82 10.92 2.15 -33.36
C ILE A 82 10.21 0.81 -33.55
N HIS A 83 9.61 0.27 -32.50
CA HIS A 83 8.86 -0.98 -32.57
C HIS A 83 7.74 -1.02 -31.52
N ILE A 84 6.72 -1.83 -31.76
CA ILE A 84 5.62 -2.05 -30.82
C ILE A 84 6.08 -3.02 -29.74
N LYS A 85 5.80 -2.68 -28.48
CA LYS A 85 5.94 -3.57 -27.33
C LYS A 85 4.59 -3.71 -26.64
N ILE A 86 4.47 -4.75 -25.83
CA ILE A 86 3.28 -5.07 -25.04
C ILE A 86 3.62 -5.01 -23.55
N ASN A 87 2.60 -4.83 -22.70
CA ASN A 87 2.70 -5.02 -21.26
C ASN A 87 3.73 -4.08 -20.58
N TYR A 88 3.66 -2.77 -20.84
CA TYR A 88 4.52 -1.79 -20.19
C TYR A 88 4.28 -1.79 -18.68
N PHE A 89 5.26 -2.27 -17.90
CA PHE A 89 5.19 -2.31 -16.44
C PHE A 89 3.91 -2.98 -15.90
N ASP A 90 3.40 -4.01 -16.58
CA ASP A 90 2.14 -4.67 -16.24
C ASP A 90 2.10 -5.15 -14.77
N GLU A 91 3.22 -5.66 -14.25
CA GLU A 91 3.34 -6.08 -12.85
C GLU A 91 3.20 -4.92 -11.88
N MET A 92 3.85 -3.79 -12.18
CA MET A 92 3.75 -2.58 -11.36
C MET A 92 2.36 -1.95 -11.49
N TYR A 93 1.77 -1.94 -12.69
CA TYR A 93 0.39 -1.49 -12.91
C TYR A 93 -0.60 -2.33 -12.09
N LYS A 94 -0.45 -3.66 -12.08
CA LYS A 94 -1.24 -4.57 -11.23
C LYS A 94 -1.02 -4.27 -9.75
N PHE A 95 0.23 -4.13 -9.32
CA PHE A 95 0.58 -3.79 -7.95
C PHE A 95 -0.08 -2.49 -7.50
N TRP A 96 0.14 -1.38 -8.22
CA TRP A 96 -0.40 -0.07 -7.88
C TRP A 96 -1.92 -0.07 -7.92
N ASN A 97 -2.55 -0.67 -8.93
CA ASN A 97 -4.00 -0.76 -8.97
C ASN A 97 -4.56 -1.65 -7.88
N GLN A 98 -3.85 -2.70 -7.46
CA GLN A 98 -4.26 -3.50 -6.31
C GLN A 98 -4.13 -2.68 -5.03
N CYS A 99 -3.02 -1.98 -4.80
CA CYS A 99 -2.84 -1.09 -3.64
C CYS A 99 -3.88 0.03 -3.59
N PHE A 100 -4.10 0.75 -4.70
CA PHE A 100 -5.09 1.82 -4.78
C PHE A 100 -6.52 1.29 -4.67
N ASN A 101 -6.86 0.14 -5.30
CA ASN A 101 -8.18 -0.46 -5.12
C ASN A 101 -8.37 -1.00 -3.71
N ILE A 102 -7.32 -1.44 -3.02
CA ILE A 102 -7.39 -1.78 -1.59
C ILE A 102 -7.69 -0.52 -0.78
N GLU A 103 -7.03 0.62 -1.03
CA GLU A 103 -7.34 1.87 -0.34
C GLU A 103 -8.78 2.34 -0.60
N LEU A 104 -9.27 2.23 -1.84
CA LEU A 104 -10.62 2.67 -2.23
C LEU A 104 -11.74 1.70 -1.81
N LYS A 105 -11.49 0.38 -1.80
CA LYS A 105 -12.49 -0.65 -1.42
C LYS A 105 -12.38 -1.12 0.03
N GLY A 106 -11.30 -0.76 0.71
CA GLY A 106 -10.96 -1.34 2.00
C GLY A 106 -9.86 -0.55 2.67
N GLY A 107 -10.15 0.70 3.04
CA GLY A 107 -9.44 1.34 4.14
C GLY A 107 -9.28 0.30 5.24
N CYS A 108 -8.03 -0.02 5.61
CA CYS A 108 -7.68 -1.07 6.57
C CYS A 108 -8.74 -1.09 7.66
N SER A 109 -9.63 -2.09 7.63
CA SER A 109 -10.98 -1.94 8.19
C SER A 109 -10.86 -1.82 9.70
N LYS A 110 -10.77 -0.57 10.18
CA LYS A 110 -10.71 -0.20 11.59
C LYS A 110 -11.83 -0.92 12.35
N LYS A 111 -12.97 -1.16 11.69
CA LYS A 111 -14.11 -1.94 12.19
C LYS A 111 -13.75 -3.38 12.61
N LYS A 112 -12.86 -4.08 11.91
CA LYS A 112 -12.46 -5.46 12.25
C LYS A 112 -11.57 -5.47 13.51
N ILE A 113 -10.66 -4.50 13.62
CA ILE A 113 -9.75 -4.35 14.77
C ILE A 113 -10.55 -3.96 16.03
N TYR A 114 -11.48 -3.01 15.95
CA TYR A 114 -12.32 -2.63 17.10
C TYR A 114 -13.23 -3.75 17.59
N LYS A 115 -13.74 -4.61 16.70
CA LYS A 115 -14.54 -5.78 17.11
C LYS A 115 -13.73 -6.74 17.98
N HIS A 116 -12.48 -7.02 17.61
CA HIS A 116 -11.60 -7.90 18.40
C HIS A 116 -11.18 -7.25 19.72
N LEU A 117 -10.89 -5.94 19.73
CA LEU A 117 -10.59 -5.20 20.96
C LEU A 117 -11.77 -5.19 21.95
N ILE A 118 -12.99 -4.95 21.47
CA ILE A 118 -14.19 -4.96 22.31
C ILE A 118 -14.43 -6.34 22.92
N LEU A 119 -14.30 -7.41 22.13
CA LEU A 119 -14.41 -8.79 22.64
C LEU A 119 -13.37 -9.10 23.72
N PHE A 120 -12.13 -8.64 23.54
CA PHE A 120 -11.07 -8.81 24.53
C PHE A 120 -11.35 -8.06 25.83
N ILE A 121 -11.85 -6.82 25.74
CA ILE A 121 -12.23 -6.02 26.91
C ILE A 121 -13.37 -6.70 27.69
N ILE A 122 -14.39 -7.22 27.00
CA ILE A 122 -15.50 -7.95 27.64
C ILE A 122 -14.99 -9.20 28.36
N LEU A 123 -14.09 -9.97 27.73
CA LEU A 123 -13.48 -11.15 28.35
C LEU A 123 -12.69 -10.78 29.61
N LEU A 124 -11.93 -9.69 29.57
CA LEU A 124 -11.15 -9.21 30.71
C LEU A 124 -12.05 -8.82 31.89
N ILE A 125 -13.15 -8.10 31.63
CA ILE A 125 -14.15 -7.73 32.65
C ILE A 125 -14.78 -8.99 33.27
N PHE A 126 -15.11 -9.99 32.45
CA PHE A 126 -15.69 -11.23 32.92
C PHE A 126 -14.74 -12.01 33.84
N ILE A 127 -13.46 -12.08 33.48
CA ILE A 127 -12.42 -12.71 34.32
C ILE A 127 -12.29 -11.97 35.66
N LEU A 128 -12.25 -10.63 35.65
CA LEU A 128 -12.20 -9.84 36.87
C LEU A 128 -13.42 -10.05 37.76
N PHE A 129 -14.61 -10.19 37.17
CA PHE A 129 -15.85 -10.48 37.90
C PHE A 129 -15.81 -11.85 38.58
N ILE A 130 -15.31 -12.90 37.90
CA ILE A 130 -15.12 -14.22 38.50
C ILE A 130 -14.13 -14.14 39.67
N LEU A 131 -12.99 -13.45 39.49
CA LEU A 131 -11.99 -13.27 40.55
C LEU A 131 -12.59 -12.54 41.76
N MET A 132 -13.43 -11.53 41.54
CA MET A 132 -14.13 -10.83 42.60
C MET A 132 -15.08 -11.77 43.37
N ILE A 133 -15.87 -12.61 42.68
CA ILE A 133 -16.73 -13.60 43.33
C ILE A 133 -15.92 -14.58 44.15
N LEU A 134 -14.81 -15.10 43.61
CA LEU A 134 -13.92 -16.02 44.33
C LEU A 134 -13.31 -15.34 45.57
N PHE A 135 -12.93 -14.07 45.45
CA PHE A 135 -12.42 -13.28 46.57
C PHE A 135 -13.49 -13.07 47.66
N LEU A 136 -14.72 -12.72 47.27
CA LEU A 136 -15.84 -12.58 48.20
C LEU A 136 -16.19 -13.90 48.88
N TRP A 137 -16.17 -15.01 48.14
CA TRP A 137 -16.39 -16.34 48.69
C TRP A 137 -15.30 -16.69 49.71
N LYS A 138 -14.03 -16.47 49.38
CA LYS A 138 -12.89 -16.67 50.30
C LYS A 138 -12.99 -15.77 51.53
N TYR A 139 -13.38 -14.51 51.36
CA TYR A 139 -13.60 -13.56 52.45
C TYR A 139 -14.70 -14.04 53.40
N PHE A 140 -15.82 -14.51 52.84
CA PHE A 140 -16.95 -15.04 53.61
C PHE A 140 -16.57 -16.30 54.39
N GLN A 141 -15.84 -17.25 53.78
CA GLN A 141 -15.32 -18.43 54.47
C GLN A 141 -14.44 -18.03 55.68
N LYS A 142 -13.53 -17.06 55.50
CA LYS A 142 -12.68 -16.54 56.58
C LYS A 142 -13.47 -15.82 57.68
N LYS A 143 -14.58 -15.16 57.37
CA LYS A 143 -15.46 -14.52 58.36
C LYS A 143 -16.31 -15.55 59.13
N LYS A 144 -16.81 -16.58 58.44
CA LYS A 144 -17.57 -17.67 59.05
C LYS A 144 -16.72 -18.47 60.05
N SER A 145 -15.45 -18.72 59.75
CA SER A 145 -14.51 -19.40 60.68
C SER A 145 -14.28 -18.61 61.99
N ARG A 146 -14.34 -17.26 61.94
CA ARG A 146 -14.17 -16.41 63.13
C ARG A 146 -15.40 -16.43 64.04
N HIS A 147 -16.61 -16.52 63.50
CA HIS A 147 -17.83 -16.60 64.33
C HIS A 147 -18.04 -17.97 64.98
N THR A 148 -17.53 -19.06 64.41
CA THR A 148 -17.63 -20.41 65.01
C THR A 148 -16.71 -20.61 66.23
N PHE A 149 -15.66 -19.80 66.39
CA PHE A 149 -14.73 -19.89 67.53
C PHE A 149 -15.24 -19.19 68.81
N SER A 150 -16.13 -18.20 68.70
CA SER A 150 -16.64 -17.44 69.85
C SER A 150 -17.78 -18.12 70.63
N ARG A 151 -18.26 -19.31 70.20
CA ARG A 151 -19.43 -19.98 70.78
C ARG A 151 -19.12 -21.21 71.65
N ARG A 152 -17.86 -21.45 72.02
CA ARG A 152 -17.48 -22.48 73.00
C ARG A 152 -16.73 -21.87 74.17
N SER A 153 -17.49 -21.42 75.17
CA SER A 153 -17.02 -21.38 76.56
C SER A 153 -17.67 -22.58 77.26
N PRO A 154 -16.92 -23.54 77.81
CA PRO A 154 -17.48 -24.58 78.66
C PRO A 154 -17.60 -24.05 80.09
N THR A 155 -18.84 -23.88 80.55
CA THR A 155 -19.16 -23.77 81.97
C THR A 155 -18.72 -25.08 82.65
N ALA A 156 -17.58 -25.05 83.33
CA ALA A 156 -17.12 -26.17 84.14
C ALA A 156 -17.96 -26.23 85.43
N LEU A 157 -18.97 -27.11 85.46
CA LEU A 157 -19.64 -27.51 86.69
C LEU A 157 -18.71 -28.49 87.44
N LEU A 158 -18.20 -28.06 88.59
CA LEU A 158 -17.47 -28.90 89.54
C LEU A 158 -18.44 -29.92 90.19
N PRO A 159 -18.08 -31.22 90.33
CA PRO A 159 -18.87 -32.15 91.12
C PRO A 159 -18.53 -32.05 92.61
N TYR A 160 -19.58 -32.03 93.44
CA TYR A 160 -19.52 -32.00 94.92
C TYR A 160 -18.91 -33.28 95.51
N PRO A 161 -18.23 -33.22 96.67
CA PRO A 161 -17.60 -34.39 97.28
C PRO A 161 -18.62 -35.32 97.93
N LYS A 162 -18.48 -36.63 97.70
CA LYS A 162 -19.22 -37.66 98.43
C LYS A 162 -18.60 -37.87 99.81
N HIS A 163 -19.43 -37.69 100.85
CA HIS A 163 -19.10 -38.01 102.23
C HIS A 163 -18.79 -39.51 102.39
N VAL A 164 -17.76 -39.79 103.19
CA VAL A 164 -17.45 -41.11 103.74
C VAL A 164 -18.38 -41.36 104.93
N SER A 165 -19.08 -42.49 104.93
CA SER A 165 -19.72 -43.05 106.11
C SER A 165 -19.30 -44.51 106.23
N THR A 166 -18.40 -44.73 107.20
CA THR A 166 -18.11 -45.91 108.04
C THR A 166 -18.51 -47.29 107.54
#